data_AF-A0A5E7YA59-F1
#
_entry.id   AF-A0A5E7YA59-F1
#
_cell.length_a   1.000
_cell.length_b   1.000
_cell.length_c   1.000
_cell.angle_alpha   90.00
_cell.angle_beta   90.00
_cell.angle_gamma   90.00
#
_symmetry.space_group_name_H-M   'P 1'
#
loop_
_entity.id
_entity.type
_entity.pdbx_description
1 polymer ?
#
loop_
_entity_poly.entity_id
_entity_poly.type
_entity_poly.pdbx_seq_one_letter_code
_entity_poly.pdbx_strand_id
1 'polypeptide(L)'
;MKKQLALSAAILSLGMIAAPAQADIIDYNVTNATGGTCPHGLWTNTLNSGCERYYSFQDGTRFSVDTDAGTGTFTGTAINPSGTVATLNLSLSGLLDTLNGTHFDYKAGGGAYDPNTQDYFSNASGTITIGGVTYTLNPNDPLAGETTFQFGPGTNDKTGDFGGSAWLNILDPSGNVLSHFDINFDLAQVPGTPVPAPAGLLLFGLGLGGVYAARRQRRKVAA
;
A
#
# COMPACT_ATOMS: atom_id res chain seq x y z
N MET A 1 -8.48 -23.10 54.22
CA MET A 1 -8.39 -21.70 53.72
C MET A 1 -7.13 -21.38 52.89
N LYS A 2 -6.05 -22.20 52.88
CA LYS A 2 -4.83 -21.92 52.09
C LYS A 2 -4.89 -22.30 50.59
N LYS A 3 -5.97 -22.93 50.12
CA LYS A 3 -6.12 -23.38 48.71
C LYS A 3 -6.85 -22.38 47.79
N GLN A 4 -7.42 -21.29 48.34
CA GLN A 4 -8.17 -20.30 47.55
C GLN A 4 -7.35 -19.09 47.09
N LEU A 5 -6.15 -18.86 47.65
CA LEU A 5 -5.27 -17.74 47.25
C LEU A 5 -4.43 -18.00 45.99
N ALA A 6 -4.33 -19.25 45.52
CA ALA A 6 -3.51 -19.60 44.37
C ALA A 6 -4.22 -19.43 43.02
N LEU A 7 -5.55 -19.32 43.01
CA LEU A 7 -6.34 -19.22 41.77
C LEU A 7 -6.50 -17.75 41.31
N SER A 8 -6.43 -16.79 42.23
CA SER A 8 -6.56 -15.36 41.92
C SER A 8 -5.34 -14.77 41.19
N ALA A 9 -4.16 -15.39 41.31
CA ALA A 9 -2.95 -14.92 40.64
C ALA A 9 -2.82 -15.38 39.17
N ALA A 10 -3.58 -16.41 38.75
CA ALA A 10 -3.54 -16.91 37.37
C ALA A 10 -4.53 -16.19 36.44
N ILE A 11 -5.56 -15.54 37.00
CA ILE A 11 -6.58 -14.83 36.21
C ILE A 11 -6.13 -13.39 35.90
N LEU A 12 -5.28 -12.78 36.73
CA LEU A 12 -4.71 -11.45 36.44
C LEU A 12 -3.68 -11.44 35.30
N SER A 13 -3.09 -12.59 34.95
CA SER A 13 -2.10 -12.71 33.86
C SER A 13 -2.68 -12.94 32.46
N LEU A 14 -4.00 -13.11 32.34
CA LEU A 14 -4.70 -13.29 31.06
C LEU A 14 -5.35 -11.99 30.54
N GLY A 15 -5.33 -10.91 31.33
CA GLY A 15 -6.01 -9.65 31.00
C GLY A 15 -5.13 -8.51 30.48
N MET A 16 -3.81 -8.72 30.36
CA MET A 16 -2.86 -7.72 29.87
C MET A 16 -1.85 -8.49 29.02
N ILE A 17 -1.72 -8.34 27.71
CA ILE A 17 -1.67 -7.12 26.90
C ILE A 17 -2.11 -7.55 25.49
N ALA A 18 -3.32 -7.18 25.06
CA ALA A 18 -3.57 -7.02 23.63
C ALA A 18 -2.82 -5.74 23.25
N ALA A 19 -1.58 -5.87 22.77
CA ALA A 19 -0.92 -4.74 22.15
C ALA A 19 -1.80 -4.35 20.96
N PRO A 20 -2.23 -3.09 20.81
CA PRO A 20 -2.85 -2.69 19.57
C PRO A 20 -1.88 -3.03 18.45
N ALA A 21 -2.36 -3.68 17.38
CA ALA A 21 -1.65 -3.65 16.11
C ALA A 21 -1.40 -2.16 15.82
N GLN A 22 -0.13 -1.77 15.81
CA GLN A 22 0.21 -0.38 15.50
C GLN A 22 0.10 -0.22 13.99
N ALA A 23 -0.54 0.88 13.57
CA ALA A 23 -0.57 1.40 12.21
C ALA A 23 0.74 1.13 11.47
N ASP A 24 0.67 0.26 10.47
CA ASP A 24 1.79 0.01 9.57
C ASP A 24 1.58 0.90 8.36
N ILE A 25 2.26 2.06 8.36
CA ILE A 25 2.45 2.84 7.15
C ILE A 25 3.56 2.16 6.38
N ILE A 26 3.21 1.56 5.25
CA ILE A 26 4.17 0.88 4.38
C ILE A 26 4.56 1.83 3.26
N ASP A 27 5.84 2.21 3.22
CA ASP A 27 6.39 3.07 2.19
C ASP A 27 7.14 2.27 1.12
N TYR A 28 6.94 2.67 -0.13
CA TYR A 28 7.61 2.11 -1.29
C TYR A 28 8.26 3.21 -2.13
N ASN A 29 9.47 2.93 -2.60
CA ASN A 29 10.04 3.65 -3.73
C ASN A 29 9.37 3.14 -5.01
N VAL A 30 9.12 4.08 -5.92
CA VAL A 30 8.45 3.82 -7.19
C VAL A 30 9.45 3.99 -8.33
N THR A 31 9.50 2.99 -9.22
CA THR A 31 10.25 3.07 -10.47
C THR A 31 9.37 2.78 -11.66
N ASN A 32 9.81 3.20 -12.86
CA ASN A 32 9.10 2.90 -14.10
C ASN A 32 8.96 1.41 -14.32
N ALA A 33 7.89 1.04 -15.02
CA ALA A 33 7.84 -0.26 -15.65
C ALA A 33 8.83 -0.29 -16.84
N THR A 34 9.75 -1.25 -16.84
CA THR A 34 10.77 -1.37 -17.89
C THR A 34 10.27 -2.26 -19.04
N GLY A 35 9.64 -1.67 -20.05
CA GLY A 35 9.20 -2.41 -21.25
C GLY A 35 8.80 -1.52 -22.43
N GLY A 36 8.88 -2.08 -23.65
CA GLY A 36 8.44 -1.43 -24.90
C GLY A 36 9.36 -0.35 -25.47
N THR A 37 8.90 0.34 -26.52
CA THR A 37 9.68 1.35 -27.28
C THR A 37 9.81 2.69 -26.56
N CYS A 38 8.90 3.03 -25.65
CA CYS A 38 8.98 4.21 -24.80
C CYS A 38 8.71 3.78 -23.34
N PRO A 39 9.70 3.24 -22.60
CA PRO A 39 9.51 2.86 -21.19
C PRO A 39 9.04 4.03 -20.35
N HIS A 40 8.07 3.79 -19.46
CA HIS A 40 7.40 4.85 -18.72
C HIS A 40 6.71 4.35 -17.46
N GLY A 41 6.48 5.30 -16.57
CA GLY A 41 5.65 5.12 -15.39
C GLY A 41 4.25 5.70 -15.55
N LEU A 42 4.14 6.81 -16.29
CA LEU A 42 2.91 7.51 -16.61
C LEU A 42 2.76 7.63 -18.14
N TRP A 43 1.61 7.25 -18.65
CA TRP A 43 1.20 7.49 -20.04
C TRP A 43 -0.04 8.37 -20.05
N THR A 44 0.05 9.53 -20.71
CA THR A 44 -1.03 10.52 -20.71
C THR A 44 -2.12 10.25 -21.76
N ASN A 45 -1.94 9.24 -22.62
CA ASN A 45 -2.85 8.81 -23.68
C ASN A 45 -3.17 9.87 -24.77
N THR A 46 -3.69 11.02 -24.37
CA THR A 46 -4.19 12.12 -25.21
C THR A 46 -3.23 13.29 -25.33
N LEU A 47 -2.44 13.58 -24.29
CA LEU A 47 -1.52 14.72 -24.32
C LEU A 47 -0.29 14.39 -25.16
N ASN A 48 0.10 15.29 -26.08
CA ASN A 48 1.23 15.15 -27.02
C ASN A 48 1.06 14.00 -28.04
N SER A 49 2.15 13.48 -28.60
CA SER A 49 2.18 12.37 -29.56
C SER A 49 3.50 11.58 -29.47
N GLY A 50 3.52 10.34 -30.00
CA GLY A 50 4.72 9.49 -29.97
C GLY A 50 5.25 9.27 -28.54
N CYS A 51 6.57 9.18 -28.37
CA CYS A 51 7.19 9.02 -27.04
C CYS A 51 6.95 10.22 -26.10
N GLU A 52 6.46 11.37 -26.58
CA GLU A 52 6.20 12.55 -25.72
C GLU A 52 4.98 12.40 -24.80
N ARG A 53 4.17 11.37 -25.01
CA ARG A 53 3.05 10.99 -24.13
C ARG A 53 3.50 10.22 -22.88
N TYR A 54 4.77 9.83 -22.84
CA TYR A 54 5.29 8.85 -21.91
C TYR A 54 6.27 9.53 -20.97
N TYR A 55 5.99 9.43 -19.67
CA TYR A 55 6.73 10.09 -18.61
C TYR A 55 7.35 9.03 -17.69
N SER A 56 8.64 9.18 -17.46
CA SER A 56 9.41 8.31 -16.56
C SER A 56 9.43 8.89 -15.15
N PHE A 57 8.94 8.15 -14.15
CA PHE A 57 9.09 8.46 -12.73
C PHE A 57 10.55 8.73 -12.38
N GLN A 58 10.74 9.73 -11.53
CA GLN A 58 12.04 10.17 -11.03
C GLN A 58 12.25 9.67 -9.62
N ASP A 59 13.51 9.67 -9.19
CA ASP A 59 13.90 9.42 -7.81
C ASP A 59 13.10 10.31 -6.84
N GLY A 60 12.65 9.72 -5.75
CA GLY A 60 11.78 10.39 -4.78
C GLY A 60 10.29 10.24 -5.07
N THR A 61 9.89 9.61 -6.17
CA THR A 61 8.50 9.14 -6.34
C THR A 61 8.21 8.03 -5.33
N ARG A 62 7.09 8.18 -4.62
CA ARG A 62 6.69 7.35 -3.49
C ARG A 62 5.25 6.90 -3.59
N PHE A 63 5.03 5.66 -3.19
CA PHE A 63 3.73 5.11 -2.88
C PHE A 63 3.72 4.69 -1.41
N SER A 64 2.68 5.09 -0.68
CA SER A 64 2.54 4.81 0.75
C SER A 64 1.15 4.27 1.03
N VAL A 65 1.05 3.27 1.90
CA VAL A 65 -0.20 2.63 2.31
C VAL A 65 -0.33 2.73 3.82
N ASP A 66 -1.37 3.41 4.29
CA ASP A 66 -1.82 3.37 5.69
C ASP A 66 -2.88 2.28 5.82
N THR A 67 -2.43 1.12 6.31
CA THR A 67 -3.27 -0.08 6.45
C THR A 67 -4.35 0.05 7.52
N ASP A 68 -4.15 0.92 8.52
CA ASP A 68 -5.14 1.17 9.57
C ASP A 68 -6.25 2.09 9.06
N ALA A 69 -5.88 3.15 8.34
CA ALA A 69 -6.84 4.08 7.76
C ALA A 69 -7.50 3.54 6.49
N GLY A 70 -6.93 2.50 5.86
CA GLY A 70 -7.36 2.01 4.55
C GLY A 70 -7.17 3.07 3.46
N THR A 71 -6.09 3.84 3.55
CA THR A 71 -5.76 4.93 2.63
C THR A 71 -4.38 4.76 2.02
N GLY A 72 -4.13 5.43 0.91
CA GLY A 72 -2.82 5.45 0.28
C GLY A 72 -2.48 6.80 -0.32
N THR A 73 -1.21 7.04 -0.59
CA THR A 73 -0.74 8.22 -1.32
C THR A 73 0.22 7.83 -2.42
N PHE A 74 0.13 8.51 -3.56
CA PHE A 74 1.09 8.39 -4.65
C PHE A 74 1.58 9.78 -5.00
N THR A 75 2.84 10.06 -4.72
CA THR A 75 3.44 11.40 -4.90
C THR A 75 4.79 11.31 -5.59
N GLY A 76 5.12 12.30 -6.41
CA GLY A 76 6.43 12.35 -7.05
C GLY A 76 6.42 13.13 -8.36
N THR A 77 7.47 12.92 -9.15
CA THR A 77 7.62 13.55 -10.45
C THR A 77 7.93 12.52 -11.52
N ALA A 78 7.49 12.80 -12.74
CA ALA A 78 7.82 12.04 -13.94
C ALA A 78 8.23 12.99 -15.06
N ILE A 79 9.15 12.56 -15.94
CA ILE A 79 9.72 13.42 -16.99
C ILE A 79 9.61 12.71 -18.35
N ASN A 80 9.16 13.43 -19.37
CA ASN A 80 9.12 12.92 -20.75
C ASN A 80 10.44 13.18 -21.51
N PRO A 81 10.64 12.63 -22.72
CA PRO A 81 11.89 12.78 -23.47
C PRO A 81 12.27 14.24 -23.80
N SER A 82 11.30 15.14 -23.94
CA SER A 82 11.55 16.58 -24.13
C SER A 82 11.86 17.33 -22.83
N GLY A 83 11.89 16.67 -21.67
CA GLY A 83 12.17 17.30 -20.38
C GLY A 83 10.95 17.96 -19.72
N THR A 84 9.74 17.71 -20.23
CA THR A 84 8.50 18.19 -19.59
C THR A 84 8.27 17.41 -18.31
N VAL A 85 8.06 18.13 -17.20
CA VAL A 85 7.84 17.55 -15.88
C VAL A 85 6.34 17.39 -15.62
N ALA A 86 5.94 16.19 -15.21
CA ALA A 86 4.68 15.87 -14.58
C ALA A 86 4.88 15.73 -13.06
N THR A 87 4.10 16.40 -12.24
CA THR A 87 4.08 16.25 -10.78
C THR A 87 2.79 15.55 -10.38
N LEU A 88 2.90 14.40 -9.72
CA LEU A 88 1.77 13.59 -9.27
C LEU A 88 1.54 13.83 -7.78
N ASN A 89 0.29 14.07 -7.41
CA ASN A 89 -0.15 14.14 -6.02
C ASN A 89 -1.54 13.50 -5.92
N LEU A 90 -1.57 12.21 -5.61
CA LEU A 90 -2.78 11.40 -5.56
C LEU A 90 -3.02 10.89 -4.14
N SER A 91 -4.28 10.87 -3.75
CA SER A 91 -4.78 10.26 -2.51
C SER A 91 -5.74 9.14 -2.87
N LEU A 92 -5.55 7.99 -2.23
CA LEU A 92 -6.29 6.75 -2.46
C LEU A 92 -7.07 6.38 -1.20
N SER A 93 -8.22 5.74 -1.38
CA SER A 93 -9.06 5.30 -0.27
C SER A 93 -9.90 4.09 -0.67
N GLY A 94 -10.54 3.48 0.33
CA GLY A 94 -11.34 2.28 0.11
C GLY A 94 -10.46 1.09 -0.25
N LEU A 95 -9.48 0.81 0.62
CA LEU A 95 -8.62 -0.36 0.55
C LEU A 95 -9.46 -1.64 0.57
N LEU A 96 -9.14 -2.57 -0.33
CA LEU A 96 -9.77 -3.86 -0.50
C LEU A 96 -8.68 -4.93 -0.64
N ASP A 97 -8.76 -5.98 0.16
CA ASP A 97 -7.86 -7.15 0.06
C ASP A 97 -8.29 -8.10 -1.08
N THR A 98 -9.49 -7.91 -1.64
CA THR A 98 -10.08 -8.77 -2.66
C THR A 98 -11.19 -8.03 -3.41
N LEU A 99 -11.35 -8.36 -4.70
CA LEU A 99 -12.46 -7.86 -5.51
C LEU A 99 -13.69 -8.79 -5.50
N ASN A 100 -13.53 -10.01 -4.98
CA ASN A 100 -14.62 -10.99 -4.87
C ASN A 100 -15.84 -10.42 -4.13
N GLY A 101 -17.01 -10.48 -4.75
CA GLY A 101 -18.26 -9.97 -4.16
C GLY A 101 -18.41 -8.45 -4.22
N THR A 102 -17.46 -7.75 -4.85
CA THR A 102 -17.59 -6.34 -5.21
C THR A 102 -18.07 -6.20 -6.66
N HIS A 103 -18.37 -4.97 -7.08
CA HIS A 103 -18.66 -4.65 -8.48
C HIS A 103 -17.42 -4.13 -9.22
N PHE A 104 -16.26 -4.08 -8.55
CA PHE A 104 -15.02 -3.60 -9.13
C PHE A 104 -14.28 -4.71 -9.87
N ASP A 105 -13.47 -4.30 -10.83
CA ASP A 105 -12.57 -5.17 -11.58
C ASP A 105 -11.12 -4.68 -11.46
N TYR A 106 -10.18 -5.60 -11.65
CA TYR A 106 -8.77 -5.27 -11.67
C TYR A 106 -8.39 -4.67 -13.04
N LYS A 107 -7.31 -3.90 -13.09
CA LYS A 107 -6.77 -3.41 -14.37
C LYS A 107 -6.12 -4.57 -15.11
N ALA A 108 -6.79 -5.07 -16.14
CA ALA A 108 -6.29 -6.13 -16.98
C ALA A 108 -5.08 -5.68 -17.82
N GLY A 109 -4.12 -6.59 -18.00
CA GLY A 109 -2.93 -6.44 -18.86
C GLY A 109 -1.63 -6.85 -18.17
N GLY A 110 -1.60 -6.82 -16.83
CA GLY A 110 -0.53 -7.40 -16.02
C GLY A 110 -0.68 -8.89 -15.79
N GLY A 111 -0.31 -9.33 -14.58
CA GLY A 111 -0.57 -10.68 -14.09
C GLY A 111 -2.05 -10.97 -13.93
N ALA A 112 -2.39 -12.25 -13.81
CA ALA A 112 -3.74 -12.66 -13.47
C ALA A 112 -4.13 -12.13 -12.08
N TYR A 113 -5.43 -11.88 -11.90
CA TYR A 113 -6.01 -11.60 -10.58
C TYR A 113 -5.60 -12.66 -9.55
N ASP A 114 -5.03 -12.22 -8.43
CA ASP A 114 -4.69 -13.07 -7.30
C ASP A 114 -4.96 -12.35 -5.96
N PRO A 115 -6.09 -12.62 -5.31
CA PRO A 115 -6.47 -11.96 -4.06
C PRO A 115 -5.65 -12.42 -2.85
N ASN A 116 -4.69 -13.35 -3.00
CA ASN A 116 -3.79 -13.72 -1.91
C ASN A 116 -2.54 -12.84 -1.87
N THR A 117 -2.28 -12.10 -2.95
CA THR A 117 -1.05 -11.33 -3.10
C THR A 117 -1.29 -9.89 -3.55
N GLN A 118 -2.48 -9.56 -4.06
CA GLN A 118 -2.81 -8.24 -4.59
C GLN A 118 -3.85 -7.53 -3.74
N ASP A 119 -3.65 -6.24 -3.57
CA ASP A 119 -4.55 -5.33 -2.86
C ASP A 119 -4.99 -4.19 -3.79
N TYR A 120 -6.11 -3.55 -3.44
CA TYR A 120 -6.78 -2.60 -4.32
C TYR A 120 -7.27 -1.37 -3.56
N PHE A 121 -7.26 -0.20 -4.22
CA PHE A 121 -8.03 0.96 -3.81
C PHE A 121 -9.16 1.20 -4.79
N SER A 122 -10.36 1.30 -4.26
CA SER A 122 -11.61 1.52 -5.01
C SER A 122 -11.90 2.99 -5.29
N ASN A 123 -11.13 3.91 -4.71
CA ASN A 123 -11.34 5.34 -4.91
C ASN A 123 -10.02 6.10 -4.94
N ALA A 124 -9.98 7.20 -5.68
CA ALA A 124 -8.83 8.07 -5.82
C ALA A 124 -9.25 9.54 -5.99
N SER A 125 -8.36 10.45 -5.59
CA SER A 125 -8.51 11.88 -5.80
C SER A 125 -7.14 12.53 -5.93
N GLY A 126 -7.10 13.77 -6.40
CA GLY A 126 -5.85 14.53 -6.49
C GLY A 126 -5.60 15.07 -7.89
N THR A 127 -4.34 15.39 -8.15
CA THR A 127 -3.95 16.15 -9.34
C THR A 127 -2.67 15.63 -9.97
N ILE A 128 -2.55 15.85 -11.27
CA ILE A 128 -1.31 15.68 -12.03
C ILE A 128 -1.02 17.02 -12.72
N THR A 129 0.10 17.67 -12.40
CA THR A 129 0.49 18.94 -13.02
C THR A 129 1.60 18.72 -14.04
N ILE A 130 1.35 19.00 -15.31
CA ILE A 130 2.26 18.74 -16.44
C ILE A 130 2.64 20.06 -17.08
N GLY A 131 3.94 20.40 -17.10
CA GLY A 131 4.41 21.65 -17.71
C GLY A 131 3.76 22.92 -17.14
N GLY A 132 3.34 22.87 -15.87
CA GLY A 132 2.63 23.97 -15.20
C GLY A 132 1.10 23.96 -15.38
N VAL A 133 0.54 23.02 -16.14
CA VAL A 133 -0.91 22.85 -16.31
C VAL A 133 -1.41 21.76 -15.38
N THR A 134 -2.38 22.10 -14.52
CA THR A 134 -2.94 21.16 -13.54
C THR A 134 -4.15 20.44 -14.11
N TYR A 135 -4.07 19.11 -14.11
CA TYR A 135 -5.14 18.19 -14.41
C TYR A 135 -5.65 17.55 -13.12
N THR A 136 -6.95 17.33 -13.00
CA THR A 136 -7.56 16.82 -11.77
C THR A 136 -8.18 15.46 -12.03
N LEU A 137 -8.08 14.51 -11.10
CA LEU A 137 -8.84 13.27 -11.20
C LEU A 137 -10.34 13.59 -11.21
N ASN A 138 -11.10 12.92 -12.07
CA ASN A 138 -12.54 13.09 -12.14
C ASN A 138 -13.18 12.62 -10.82
N PRO A 139 -13.80 13.51 -10.01
CA PRO A 139 -14.30 13.14 -8.70
C PRO A 139 -15.48 12.17 -8.74
N ASN A 140 -16.15 12.02 -9.89
CA ASN A 140 -17.30 11.12 -10.04
C ASN A 140 -16.91 9.73 -10.55
N ASP A 141 -15.72 9.62 -11.16
CA ASP A 141 -15.20 8.38 -11.74
C ASP A 141 -13.69 8.54 -11.88
N PRO A 142 -12.93 8.41 -10.78
CA PRO A 142 -11.49 8.66 -10.80
C PRO A 142 -10.68 7.51 -11.38
N LEU A 143 -11.25 6.30 -11.43
CA LEU A 143 -10.57 5.04 -11.76
C LEU A 143 -11.22 4.31 -12.96
N ALA A 144 -11.42 5.03 -14.06
CA ALA A 144 -11.87 4.49 -15.35
C ALA A 144 -12.98 3.43 -15.27
N GLY A 145 -14.15 3.83 -14.80
CA GLY A 145 -15.32 2.97 -14.64
C GLY A 145 -15.20 2.11 -13.38
N GLU A 146 -15.28 0.79 -13.55
CA GLU A 146 -15.25 -0.17 -12.44
C GLU A 146 -13.82 -0.63 -12.10
N THR A 147 -12.77 -0.03 -12.69
CA THR A 147 -11.41 -0.46 -12.40
C THR A 147 -10.87 0.10 -11.08
N THR A 148 -9.83 -0.53 -10.56
CA THR A 148 -9.18 -0.12 -9.31
C THR A 148 -7.74 0.33 -9.50
N PHE A 149 -7.21 1.07 -8.53
CA PHE A 149 -5.77 1.15 -8.34
C PHE A 149 -5.31 -0.13 -7.66
N GLN A 150 -4.44 -0.90 -8.31
CA GLN A 150 -3.95 -2.18 -7.80
C GLN A 150 -2.48 -2.11 -7.42
N PHE A 151 -2.07 -2.83 -6.37
CA PHE A 151 -0.67 -3.01 -5.99
C PHE A 151 -0.42 -4.42 -5.43
N GLY A 152 0.84 -4.88 -5.50
CA GLY A 152 1.23 -6.25 -5.12
C GLY A 152 1.95 -7.01 -6.24
N PRO A 153 2.30 -8.29 -6.05
CA PRO A 153 2.90 -9.14 -7.08
C PRO A 153 2.00 -9.27 -8.31
N GLY A 154 2.56 -9.10 -9.51
CA GLY A 154 1.81 -9.24 -10.76
C GLY A 154 1.03 -8.01 -11.17
N THR A 155 0.95 -6.97 -10.33
CA THR A 155 0.06 -5.84 -10.59
C THR A 155 0.66 -4.77 -11.52
N ASN A 156 1.97 -4.81 -11.78
CA ASN A 156 2.56 -4.02 -12.85
C ASN A 156 2.16 -4.60 -14.21
N ASP A 157 1.33 -3.86 -14.95
CA ASP A 157 0.82 -4.21 -16.28
C ASP A 157 1.91 -4.45 -17.34
N LYS A 158 3.10 -3.84 -17.21
CA LYS A 158 4.12 -3.95 -18.27
C LYS A 158 5.16 -5.04 -18.01
N THR A 159 5.34 -5.45 -16.76
CA THR A 159 6.39 -6.42 -16.37
C THR A 159 5.83 -7.66 -15.68
N GLY A 160 4.69 -7.54 -14.98
CA GLY A 160 4.18 -8.59 -14.09
C GLY A 160 4.95 -8.70 -12.77
N ASP A 161 5.83 -7.75 -12.47
CA ASP A 161 6.61 -7.73 -11.23
C ASP A 161 5.79 -7.21 -10.03
N PHE A 162 6.40 -7.20 -8.84
CA PHE A 162 5.84 -6.54 -7.67
C PHE A 162 5.78 -5.03 -7.89
N GLY A 163 4.57 -4.50 -7.93
CA GLY A 163 4.35 -3.16 -8.45
C GLY A 163 2.97 -2.63 -8.17
N GLY A 164 2.48 -1.82 -9.10
CA GLY A 164 1.10 -1.40 -9.16
C GLY A 164 0.74 -0.76 -10.49
N SER A 165 -0.55 -0.58 -10.70
CA SER A 165 -1.07 0.10 -11.87
C SER A 165 -2.49 0.62 -11.68
N ALA A 166 -2.88 1.59 -12.51
CA ALA A 166 -4.24 2.13 -12.55
C ALA A 166 -4.52 2.85 -13.87
N TRP A 167 -5.79 2.87 -14.29
CA TRP A 167 -6.30 3.85 -15.25
C TRP A 167 -6.95 4.99 -14.49
N LEU A 168 -6.44 6.20 -14.70
CA LEU A 168 -6.89 7.41 -14.03
C LEU A 168 -7.74 8.23 -14.99
N ASN A 169 -8.98 8.50 -14.63
CA ASN A 169 -9.85 9.38 -15.41
C ASN A 169 -9.58 10.84 -15.01
N ILE A 170 -9.26 11.66 -16.01
CA ILE A 170 -8.70 12.99 -15.79
C ILE A 170 -9.60 14.06 -16.39
N LEU A 171 -9.77 15.16 -15.66
CA LEU A 171 -10.33 16.40 -16.13
C LEU A 171 -9.21 17.36 -16.52
N ASP A 172 -9.37 18.01 -17.68
CA ASP A 172 -8.54 19.15 -18.06
C ASP A 172 -8.84 20.38 -17.16
N PRO A 173 -8.06 21.46 -17.24
CA PRO A 173 -8.28 22.67 -16.44
C PRO A 173 -9.65 23.34 -16.67
N SER A 174 -10.33 23.03 -17.77
CA SER A 174 -11.66 23.55 -18.09
C SER A 174 -12.78 22.62 -17.58
N GLY A 175 -12.43 21.49 -16.96
CA GLY A 175 -13.38 20.50 -16.45
C GLY A 175 -13.85 19.47 -17.49
N ASN A 176 -13.25 19.43 -18.68
CA ASN A 176 -13.61 18.44 -19.69
C ASN A 176 -12.93 17.09 -19.39
N VAL A 177 -13.67 16.01 -19.60
CA VAL A 177 -13.13 14.64 -19.47
C VAL A 177 -12.17 14.36 -20.61
N LEU A 178 -10.96 13.92 -20.27
CA LEU A 178 -9.97 13.38 -21.19
C LEU A 178 -10.05 11.85 -21.20
N SER A 179 -9.51 11.19 -22.23
CA SER A 179 -9.24 9.76 -22.12
C SER A 179 -8.28 9.50 -20.96
N HIS A 180 -8.46 8.37 -20.28
CA HIS A 180 -7.72 8.03 -19.07
C HIS A 180 -6.20 8.12 -19.28
N PHE A 181 -5.51 8.53 -18.22
CA PHE A 181 -4.08 8.33 -18.10
C PHE A 181 -3.83 6.95 -17.53
N ASP A 182 -2.67 6.37 -17.82
CA ASP A 182 -2.28 5.06 -17.34
C ASP A 182 -1.01 5.21 -16.48
N ILE A 183 -1.02 4.64 -15.28
CA ILE A 183 0.17 4.53 -14.44
C ILE A 183 0.54 3.06 -14.26
N ASN A 184 1.84 2.74 -14.39
CA ASN A 184 2.41 1.41 -14.15
C ASN A 184 3.78 1.56 -13.53
N PHE A 185 4.04 0.82 -12.46
CA PHE A 185 5.28 0.99 -11.73
C PHE A 185 5.70 -0.29 -11.03
N ASP A 186 7.00 -0.41 -10.83
CA ASP A 186 7.57 -1.37 -9.90
C ASP A 186 7.71 -0.71 -8.51
N LEU A 187 7.55 -1.54 -7.48
CA LEU A 187 7.67 -1.12 -6.09
C LEU A 187 8.89 -1.77 -5.46
N ALA A 188 9.64 -0.96 -4.71
CA ALA A 188 10.67 -1.45 -3.82
C ALA A 188 10.35 -0.95 -2.42
N GLN A 189 10.07 -1.88 -1.49
CA GLN A 189 9.74 -1.52 -0.11
C GLN A 189 10.91 -0.75 0.51
N VAL A 190 10.61 0.42 1.07
CA VAL A 190 11.55 1.16 1.89
C VAL A 190 11.55 0.50 3.27
N PRO A 191 12.68 0.00 3.78
CA PRO A 191 12.73 -0.56 5.12
C PRO A 191 12.22 0.48 6.12
N GLY A 192 11.10 0.18 6.78
CA GLY A 192 10.55 1.00 7.83
C GLY A 192 11.40 0.99 9.10
N THR A 193 11.07 1.87 10.05
CA THR A 193 11.58 1.77 11.42
C THR A 193 11.18 0.41 11.99
N PRO A 194 12.11 -0.45 12.45
CA PRO A 194 11.75 -1.76 12.98
C PRO A 194 10.75 -1.58 14.13
N VAL A 195 9.56 -2.13 13.98
CA VAL A 195 8.59 -2.20 15.07
C VAL A 195 9.22 -3.03 16.18
N PRO A 196 9.32 -2.52 17.43
CA PRO A 196 9.80 -3.32 18.54
C PRO A 196 8.93 -4.56 18.63
N ALA A 197 9.54 -5.75 18.47
CA ALA A 197 8.83 -7.01 18.62
C ALA A 197 8.01 -6.94 19.93
N PRO A 198 6.71 -7.30 19.91
CA PRO A 198 5.86 -7.12 21.07
C PRO A 198 6.55 -7.77 22.28
N ALA A 199 6.57 -7.07 23.41
CA ALA A 199 7.18 -7.53 24.66
C ALA A 199 6.64 -8.89 25.13
N GLY A 200 5.66 -9.48 24.43
CA GLY A 200 5.13 -10.82 24.60
C GLY A 200 6.18 -11.92 24.67
N LEU A 201 7.28 -11.89 23.89
CA LEU A 201 8.35 -12.91 24.02
C LEU A 201 9.13 -12.77 25.34
N LEU A 202 9.43 -11.53 25.74
CA LEU A 202 10.08 -11.23 27.02
C LEU A 202 9.18 -11.61 28.20
N LEU A 203 7.90 -11.23 28.14
CA LEU A 203 6.89 -11.53 29.15
C LEU A 203 6.58 -13.02 29.24
N PHE A 204 6.53 -13.73 28.11
CA PHE A 204 6.42 -15.19 28.07
C PHE A 204 7.64 -15.84 28.73
N GLY A 205 8.85 -15.36 28.42
CA GLY A 205 10.09 -15.79 29.07
C GLY A 205 10.07 -15.56 30.59
N LEU A 206 9.62 -14.40 31.05
CA LEU A 206 9.48 -14.07 32.47
C LEU A 206 8.40 -14.92 33.15
N GLY A 207 7.29 -15.19 32.46
CA GLY A 207 6.22 -16.07 32.93
C GLY A 207 6.69 -17.51 33.13
N LEU A 208 7.44 -18.07 32.17
CA LEU A 208 8.06 -19.39 32.30
C LEU A 208 9.09 -19.43 33.44
N GLY A 209 9.91 -18.38 33.58
CA GLY A 209 10.86 -18.24 34.68
C GLY A 209 10.18 -18.24 36.06
N GLY A 210 9.07 -17.52 36.19
CA GLY A 210 8.25 -17.49 37.41
C GLY A 210 7.65 -18.85 37.76
N VAL A 211 7.11 -19.58 36.78
CA VAL A 211 6.57 -20.94 36.97
C VAL A 211 7.67 -21.93 37.40
N TYR A 212 8.85 -21.84 36.79
CA TYR A 212 9.99 -22.68 37.15
C TYR A 212 10.47 -22.41 38.60
N ALA A 213 10.61 -21.15 38.97
CA ALA A 213 11.01 -20.74 40.32
C ALA A 213 10.00 -21.23 41.39
N ALA A 214 8.70 -21.08 41.12
CA ALA A 214 7.64 -21.56 42.01
C ALA A 214 7.65 -23.09 42.18
N ARG A 215 7.92 -23.85 41.11
CA ARG A 215 8.09 -25.32 41.19
C ARG A 215 9.29 -25.72 42.05
N ARG A 216 10.41 -24.99 41.96
CA ARG A 216 11.61 -25.26 42.75
C ARG A 216 11.42 -24.98 44.24
N GLN A 217 10.70 -23.91 44.59
CA GLN A 217 10.38 -23.60 45.99
C GLN A 217 9.47 -24.66 46.62
N ARG A 218 8.45 -25.15 45.91
CA ARG A 218 7.55 -26.20 46.43
C ARG A 218 8.28 -27.52 46.72
N ARG A 219 9.29 -27.87 45.93
CA ARG A 219 10.12 -29.07 46.18
C ARG A 219 11.01 -28.95 47.41
N LYS A 220 11.46 -27.74 47.76
CA LYS A 220 12.28 -27.49 48.97
C LYS A 220 11.46 -27.45 50.27
N VAL A 221 10.15 -27.17 50.19
CA VAL A 221 9.24 -27.15 51.35
C VAL A 221 8.65 -28.53 51.63
N ALA A 222 8.73 -29.46 50.67
CA ALA A 222 8.24 -30.84 50.78
C ALA A 222 9.34 -31.86 51.11
N ALA A 223 10.57 -31.41 51.36
CA ALA A 223 11.70 -32.19 51.86
C ALA A 223 12.06 -31.69 53.25
#